data_AF-A0A136KH96-F1
#
_entry.id   AF-A0A136KH96-F1
#
_cell.length_a   1.000
_cell.length_b   1.000
_cell.length_c   1.000
_cell.angle_alpha   90.00
_cell.angle_beta   90.00
_cell.angle_gamma   90.00
#
_symmetry.space_group_name_H-M   'P 1'
#
loop_
_entity.id
_entity.type
_entity.pdbx_description
1 polymer ?
#
loop_
_entity_poly.entity_id
_entity_poly.type
_entity_poly.pdbx_seq_one_letter_code
_entity_poly.pdbx_strand_id
1 'polypeptide(L)'
;MKPQETKTEFIRLRAEGRSYSYIADKLHISKSTCSSWEAELKEAIAELRQEQLNELYSSYAMTKEARIKKLGDTLESINTALDGADLSEIPPEKLLDFKLKYTEALKGEYTGSGTPYQFTDRLDPKEIVTALGDLLNRIRAGEVTAEQANRESTVIANLLKAYDTVEVKAKLDALEAIIGGRA
;
A
#
# COMPACT_ATOMS: atom_id res chain seq x y z
N MET A 1 27.43 34.11 25.60
CA MET A 1 26.44 33.30 24.86
C MET A 1 25.18 33.17 25.69
N LYS A 2 24.01 33.13 25.07
CA LYS A 2 22.77 32.89 25.82
C LYS A 2 22.83 31.45 26.39
N PRO A 3 22.42 31.19 27.65
CA PRO A 3 22.52 29.87 28.26
C PRO A 3 21.91 28.73 27.43
N GLN A 4 20.89 29.03 26.64
CA GLN A 4 20.19 28.07 25.79
C GLN A 4 21.00 27.59 24.58
N GLU A 5 21.75 28.48 23.93
CA GLU A 5 22.61 28.13 22.79
C GLU A 5 23.78 27.24 23.25
N THR A 6 24.34 27.54 24.43
CA THR A 6 25.41 26.72 25.03
C THR A 6 24.91 25.33 25.41
N LYS A 7 23.68 25.20 25.96
CA LYS A 7 23.05 23.89 26.22
C LYS A 7 22.76 23.11 24.94
N THR A 8 22.35 23.78 23.87
CA THR A 8 22.12 23.15 22.56
C THR A 8 23.41 22.57 21.98
N GLU A 9 24.50 23.34 22.01
CA GLU A 9 25.82 22.87 21.57
C GLU A 9 26.36 21.75 22.48
N PHE A 10 26.08 21.78 23.78
CA PHE A 10 26.40 20.68 24.69
C PHE A 10 25.68 19.38 24.27
N ILE A 11 24.37 19.45 23.98
CA ILE A 11 23.58 18.29 23.51
C ILE A 11 24.19 17.71 22.23
N ARG A 12 24.53 18.56 21.25
CA ARG A 12 25.16 18.14 20.00
C ARG A 12 26.49 17.42 20.22
N LEU A 13 27.40 18.03 20.98
CA LEU A 13 28.72 17.46 21.25
C LEU A 13 28.64 16.15 22.05
N ARG A 14 27.67 16.03 22.96
CA ARG A 14 27.42 14.79 23.69
C ARG A 14 26.80 13.73 22.80
N ALA A 15 25.89 14.08 21.91
CA ALA A 15 25.33 13.14 20.94
C ALA A 15 26.44 12.53 20.06
N GLU A 16 27.38 13.36 19.60
CA GLU A 16 28.61 12.95 18.88
C GLU A 16 29.62 12.13 19.73
N GLY A 17 29.36 11.89 21.02
CA GLY A 17 30.21 11.09 21.89
C GLY A 17 31.45 11.81 22.46
N ARG A 18 31.53 13.15 22.36
CA ARG A 18 32.68 13.92 22.88
C ARG A 18 32.75 13.87 24.41
N SER A 19 33.97 13.88 24.96
CA SER A 19 34.23 13.78 26.40
C SER A 19 33.97 15.09 27.14
N TYR A 20 33.72 15.03 28.45
CA TYR A 20 33.52 16.23 29.26
C TYR A 20 34.72 17.17 29.27
N SER A 21 35.96 16.65 29.20
CA SER A 21 37.15 17.49 29.10
C SER A 21 37.11 18.34 27.83
N TYR A 22 36.84 17.71 26.68
CA TYR A 22 36.75 18.40 25.40
C TYR A 22 35.65 19.47 25.39
N ILE A 23 34.49 19.15 25.96
CA ILE A 23 33.33 20.05 25.97
C ILE A 23 33.53 21.22 26.95
N ALA A 24 34.10 20.94 28.13
CA ALA A 24 34.44 21.96 29.11
C ALA A 24 35.38 23.03 28.52
N ASP A 25 36.41 22.58 27.79
CA ASP A 25 37.35 23.47 27.12
C ASP A 25 36.68 24.27 25.99
N LYS A 26 35.86 23.59 25.17
CA LYS A 26 35.21 24.19 24.00
C LYS A 26 34.10 25.18 24.36
N LEU A 27 33.33 24.92 25.41
CA LEU A 27 32.20 25.77 25.84
C LEU A 27 32.56 26.72 26.98
N HIS A 28 33.81 26.67 27.45
CA HIS A 28 34.29 27.43 28.61
C HIS A 28 33.41 27.21 29.87
N ILE A 29 33.07 25.95 30.15
CA ILE A 29 32.27 25.55 31.31
C ILE A 29 33.05 24.57 32.19
N SER A 30 32.62 24.41 33.45
CA SER A 30 33.25 23.45 34.34
C SER A 30 32.83 22.00 34.05
N LYS A 31 33.67 21.03 34.43
CA LYS A 31 33.30 19.61 34.36
C LYS A 31 32.09 19.25 35.23
N SER A 32 31.91 19.93 36.37
CA SER A 32 30.72 19.72 37.21
C SER A 32 29.46 20.22 36.52
N THR A 33 29.54 21.31 35.76
CA THR A 33 28.44 21.79 34.89
C THR A 33 28.10 20.74 33.82
N CYS A 34 29.10 20.12 33.18
CA CYS A 34 28.86 19.03 32.21
C CYS A 34 28.11 17.85 32.85
N SER A 35 28.52 17.41 34.04
CA SER A 35 27.82 16.33 34.75
C SER A 35 26.37 16.68 35.10
N SER A 36 26.13 17.92 35.55
CA SER A 36 24.76 18.38 35.85
C SER A 36 23.89 18.45 34.59
N TRP A 37 24.44 18.94 33.48
CA TRP A 37 23.73 19.06 32.21
C TRP A 37 23.51 17.71 31.53
N GLU A 38 24.41 16.73 31.70
CA GLU A 38 24.16 15.36 31.22
C GLU A 38 22.92 14.76 31.91
N ALA A 39 22.77 14.98 33.22
CA ALA A 39 21.60 14.51 33.95
C ALA A 39 20.32 15.25 33.53
N GLU A 40 20.40 16.58 33.38
CA GLU A 40 19.26 17.44 32.99
C GLU A 40 18.80 17.19 31.55
N LEU A 41 19.73 17.05 30.60
CA LEU A 41 19.47 17.02 29.15
C LEU A 41 19.56 15.61 28.57
N LYS A 42 19.51 14.58 29.43
CA LYS A 42 19.69 13.17 29.06
C LYS A 42 18.77 12.73 27.92
N GLU A 43 17.50 13.11 27.98
CA GLU A 43 16.50 12.75 26.96
C GLU A 43 16.82 13.39 25.62
N ALA A 44 17.12 14.69 25.59
CA ALA A 44 17.48 15.40 24.36
C ALA A 44 18.78 14.86 23.73
N ILE A 45 19.77 14.47 24.54
CA ILE A 45 21.00 13.82 24.05
C ILE A 45 20.69 12.44 23.45
N ALA A 46 19.81 11.66 24.09
CA ALA A 46 19.42 10.35 23.60
C ALA A 46 18.61 10.44 22.29
N GLU A 47 17.68 11.40 22.21
CA GLU A 47 16.88 11.68 21.02
C GLU A 47 17.77 12.08 19.84
N LEU A 48 18.67 13.04 20.02
CA LEU A 48 19.59 13.45 18.96
C LEU A 48 20.54 12.33 18.52
N ARG A 49 21.00 11.47 19.44
CA ARG A 49 21.78 10.27 19.08
C ARG A 49 20.97 9.30 18.23
N GLN A 50 19.70 9.09 18.58
CA GLN A 50 18.82 8.21 17.85
C GLN A 50 18.52 8.77 16.45
N GLU A 51 18.32 10.09 16.35
CA GLU A 51 18.15 10.80 15.08
C GLU A 51 19.38 10.62 14.18
N GLN A 52 20.58 10.92 14.69
CA GLN A 52 21.84 10.72 13.96
C GLN A 52 22.02 9.27 13.50
N LEU A 53 21.64 8.29 14.33
CA LEU A 53 21.69 6.87 13.97
C LEU A 53 20.66 6.53 12.87
N ASN A 54 19.46 7.09 12.94
CA ASN A 54 18.42 6.91 11.92
C ASN A 54 18.81 7.54 10.58
N GLU A 55 19.44 8.72 10.60
CA GLU A 55 20.02 9.36 9.40
C GLU A 55 21.10 8.46 8.79
N LEU A 56 21.99 7.92 9.63
CA LEU A 56 23.00 6.96 9.19
C LEU A 56 22.34 5.73 8.55
N TYR A 57 21.36 5.10 9.20
CA TYR A 57 20.63 3.98 8.61
C TYR A 57 19.95 4.33 7.30
N SER A 58 19.41 5.54 7.17
CA SER A 58 18.77 6.01 5.95
C SER A 58 19.78 6.21 4.83
N SER A 59 20.92 6.84 5.10
CA SER A 59 22.00 7.05 4.12
C SER A 59 22.58 5.74 3.57
N TYR A 60 22.61 4.69 4.40
CA TYR A 60 23.12 3.36 4.02
C TYR A 60 22.02 2.37 3.62
N ALA A 61 20.79 2.84 3.35
CA ALA A 61 19.66 1.99 2.94
C ALA A 61 19.37 0.81 3.89
N MET A 62 19.59 1.00 5.20
CA MET A 62 19.33 -0.03 6.21
C MET A 62 17.87 -0.06 6.67
N THR A 63 17.10 1.02 6.47
CA THR A 63 15.65 1.06 6.71
C THR A 63 14.87 0.60 5.47
N LYS A 64 13.64 0.11 5.68
CA LYS A 64 12.75 -0.30 4.57
C LYS A 64 12.49 0.87 3.62
N GLU A 65 12.20 2.05 4.18
CA GLU A 65 11.96 3.27 3.40
C GLU A 65 13.15 3.64 2.52
N ALA A 66 14.36 3.67 3.08
CA ALA A 66 15.56 4.01 2.33
C ALA A 66 15.87 2.99 1.21
N ARG A 67 15.61 1.68 1.44
CA ARG A 67 15.69 0.68 0.37
C ARG A 67 14.65 0.91 -0.73
N ILE A 68 13.41 1.25 -0.38
CA ILE A 68 12.36 1.54 -1.36
C ILE A 68 12.75 2.75 -2.22
N LYS A 69 13.23 3.84 -1.60
CA LYS A 69 13.75 5.00 -2.32
C LYS A 69 14.85 4.60 -3.29
N LYS A 70 15.87 3.87 -2.80
CA LYS A 70 17.00 3.45 -3.63
C LYS A 70 16.56 2.56 -4.81
N LEU A 71 15.61 1.68 -4.60
CA LEU A 71 15.01 0.86 -5.66
C LEU A 71 14.23 1.72 -6.67
N GLY A 72 13.45 2.69 -6.20
CA GLY A 72 12.75 3.66 -7.04
C GLY A 72 13.72 4.44 -7.94
N ASP A 73 14.76 5.05 -7.36
CA ASP A 73 15.79 5.79 -8.10
C ASP A 73 16.48 4.91 -9.16
N THR A 74 16.70 3.63 -8.81
CA THR A 74 17.31 2.65 -9.73
C THR A 74 16.36 2.32 -10.88
N LEU A 75 15.07 2.11 -10.59
CA LEU A 75 14.05 1.85 -11.61
C LEU A 75 13.89 3.05 -12.55
N GLU A 76 13.88 4.27 -12.04
CA GLU A 76 13.84 5.49 -12.85
C GLU A 76 15.06 5.61 -13.78
N SER A 77 16.25 5.30 -13.26
CA SER A 77 17.47 5.27 -14.07
C SER A 77 17.41 4.22 -15.19
N ILE A 78 16.86 3.04 -14.90
CA ILE A 78 16.64 1.99 -15.90
C ILE A 78 15.64 2.46 -16.96
N ASN A 79 14.51 3.04 -16.55
CA ASN A 79 13.51 3.56 -17.48
C ASN A 79 14.11 4.62 -18.40
N THR A 80 14.88 5.55 -17.85
CA THR A 80 15.57 6.60 -18.64
C THR A 80 16.52 5.99 -19.68
N ALA A 81 17.25 4.94 -19.32
CA ALA A 81 18.13 4.24 -20.26
C ALA A 81 17.34 3.49 -21.34
N LEU A 82 16.20 2.89 -21.00
CA LEU A 82 15.31 2.21 -21.95
C LEU A 82 14.63 3.19 -22.90
N ASP A 83 14.21 4.37 -22.43
CA ASP A 83 13.58 5.41 -23.25
C ASP A 83 14.52 5.95 -24.33
N GLY A 84 15.82 5.99 -24.03
CA GLY A 84 16.86 6.38 -24.99
C GLY A 84 17.39 5.25 -25.87
N ALA A 85 16.94 4.01 -25.66
CA ALA A 85 17.47 2.86 -26.39
C ALA A 85 16.90 2.78 -27.81
N ASP A 86 17.77 2.54 -28.80
CA ASP A 86 17.34 2.28 -30.17
C ASP A 86 16.86 0.83 -30.32
N LEU A 87 15.54 0.66 -30.50
CA LEU A 87 14.92 -0.65 -30.68
C LEU A 87 15.39 -1.35 -31.97
N SER A 88 15.95 -0.63 -32.95
CA SER A 88 16.45 -1.22 -34.20
C SER A 88 17.73 -2.05 -34.01
N GLU A 89 18.47 -1.81 -32.92
CA GLU A 89 19.66 -2.57 -32.55
C GLU A 89 19.33 -3.87 -31.78
N ILE A 90 18.07 -4.03 -31.37
CA ILE A 90 17.62 -5.22 -30.62
C ILE A 90 17.38 -6.38 -31.59
N PRO A 91 17.84 -7.61 -31.27
CA PRO A 91 17.60 -8.78 -32.09
C PRO A 91 16.09 -9.00 -32.36
N PRO A 92 15.67 -9.28 -33.62
CA PRO A 92 14.26 -9.43 -33.99
C PRO A 92 13.48 -10.44 -33.13
N GLU A 93 14.12 -11.51 -32.69
CA GLU A 93 13.52 -12.51 -31.80
C GLU A 93 13.13 -11.93 -30.43
N LYS A 94 13.92 -10.98 -29.89
CA LYS A 94 13.58 -10.27 -28.65
C LYS A 94 12.48 -9.24 -28.87
N LEU A 95 12.48 -8.56 -30.02
CA LEU A 95 11.40 -7.64 -30.38
C LEU A 95 10.06 -8.38 -30.52
N LEU A 96 10.06 -9.60 -31.06
CA LEU A 96 8.86 -10.44 -31.11
C LEU A 96 8.38 -10.85 -29.71
N ASP A 97 9.30 -11.19 -28.80
CA ASP A 97 8.97 -11.46 -27.39
C ASP A 97 8.36 -10.24 -26.69
N PHE A 98 8.95 -9.05 -26.86
CA PHE A 98 8.40 -7.80 -26.34
C PHE A 98 7.03 -7.50 -26.93
N LYS A 99 6.86 -7.65 -28.24
CA LYS A 99 5.58 -7.46 -28.92
C LYS A 99 4.51 -8.36 -28.31
N LEU A 100 4.80 -9.64 -28.10
CA LEU A 100 3.86 -10.58 -27.46
C LEU A 100 3.49 -10.11 -26.05
N LYS A 101 4.49 -9.86 -25.19
CA LYS A 101 4.29 -9.46 -23.78
C LYS A 101 3.50 -8.17 -23.64
N TYR A 102 3.84 -7.12 -24.39
CA TYR A 102 3.11 -5.86 -24.33
C TYR A 102 1.72 -5.95 -24.93
N THR A 103 1.52 -6.80 -25.96
CA THR A 103 0.16 -7.07 -26.48
C THR A 103 -0.71 -7.77 -25.45
N GLU A 104 -0.15 -8.74 -24.71
CA GLU A 104 -0.85 -9.43 -23.62
C GLU A 104 -1.16 -8.47 -22.46
N ALA A 105 -0.22 -7.61 -22.07
CA ALA A 105 -0.43 -6.59 -21.05
C ALA A 105 -1.52 -5.58 -21.46
N LEU A 106 -1.48 -5.06 -22.70
CA LEU A 106 -2.50 -4.16 -23.24
C LEU A 106 -3.89 -4.82 -23.29
N LYS A 107 -3.94 -6.11 -23.61
CA LYS A 107 -5.20 -6.87 -23.54
C LYS A 107 -5.72 -6.98 -22.10
N GLY A 108 -4.83 -7.07 -21.11
CA GLY A 108 -5.18 -7.06 -19.69
C GLY A 108 -5.74 -5.72 -19.21
N GLU A 109 -5.23 -4.61 -19.74
CA GLU A 109 -5.73 -3.25 -19.45
C GLU A 109 -7.10 -2.95 -20.08
N TYR A 110 -7.53 -3.74 -21.07
CA TYR A 110 -8.85 -3.58 -21.65
C TYR A 110 -9.94 -4.01 -20.67
N THR A 111 -10.49 -3.04 -19.96
CA THR A 111 -11.79 -3.15 -19.30
C THR A 111 -12.83 -2.67 -20.31
N GLY A 112 -13.70 -3.57 -20.80
CA GLY A 112 -14.66 -3.20 -21.84
C GLY A 112 -15.51 -1.97 -21.50
N SER A 113 -16.06 -1.34 -22.54
CA SER A 113 -16.81 -0.08 -22.41
C SER A 113 -18.23 -0.23 -21.83
N GLY A 114 -18.67 -1.45 -21.55
CA GLY A 114 -19.99 -1.71 -20.98
C GLY A 114 -20.07 -1.24 -19.53
N THR A 115 -21.06 -0.41 -19.21
CA THR A 115 -21.44 -0.14 -17.81
C THR A 115 -22.03 -1.41 -17.22
N PRO A 116 -21.41 -2.03 -16.20
CA PRO A 116 -21.94 -3.24 -15.58
C PRO A 116 -23.33 -3.00 -15.00
N TYR A 117 -24.16 -4.05 -14.96
CA TYR A 117 -25.44 -3.98 -14.28
C TYR A 117 -25.27 -3.52 -12.81
N GLN A 118 -26.05 -2.53 -12.38
CA GLN A 118 -26.05 -2.02 -11.02
C GLN A 118 -27.32 -2.47 -10.29
N PHE A 119 -27.13 -3.15 -9.16
CA PHE A 119 -28.24 -3.51 -8.28
C PHE A 119 -28.90 -2.26 -7.70
N THR A 120 -30.23 -2.27 -7.62
CA THR A 120 -30.97 -1.26 -6.87
C THR A 120 -30.93 -1.58 -5.36
N ASP A 121 -31.38 -0.65 -4.52
CA ASP A 121 -31.40 -0.82 -3.06
C ASP A 121 -32.27 -1.99 -2.57
N ARG A 122 -33.13 -2.52 -3.45
CA ARG A 122 -34.02 -3.65 -3.16
C ARG A 122 -33.58 -4.86 -4.00
N LEU A 123 -32.62 -5.63 -3.49
CA LEU A 123 -32.16 -6.88 -4.11
C LEU A 123 -33.35 -7.83 -4.42
N ASP A 124 -33.82 -7.80 -5.66
CA ASP A 124 -34.86 -8.68 -6.21
C ASP A 124 -34.21 -9.83 -7.02
N PRO A 125 -34.72 -11.07 -6.95
CA PRO A 125 -34.24 -12.19 -7.78
C PRO A 125 -34.09 -11.88 -9.27
N LYS A 126 -34.97 -11.06 -9.83
CA LYS A 126 -34.89 -10.65 -11.23
C LYS A 126 -33.63 -9.85 -11.52
N GLU A 127 -33.15 -9.05 -10.56
CA GLU A 127 -31.90 -8.30 -10.69
C GLU A 127 -30.69 -9.23 -10.70
N ILE A 128 -30.70 -10.27 -9.86
CA ILE A 128 -29.64 -11.28 -9.82
C ILE A 128 -29.54 -12.02 -11.16
N VAL A 129 -30.67 -12.41 -11.75
CA VAL A 129 -30.72 -13.04 -13.08
C VAL A 129 -30.25 -12.07 -14.17
N THR A 130 -30.65 -10.80 -14.08
CA THR A 130 -30.22 -9.75 -15.03
C THR A 130 -28.72 -9.51 -14.94
N ALA A 131 -28.15 -9.46 -13.73
CA ALA A 131 -26.72 -9.33 -13.50
C ALA A 131 -25.92 -10.54 -14.06
N LEU A 132 -26.43 -11.77 -13.92
CA LEU A 132 -25.81 -12.94 -14.55
C LEU A 132 -25.85 -12.87 -16.08
N GLY A 133 -26.95 -12.39 -16.65
CA GLY A 133 -27.10 -12.19 -18.10
C GLY A 133 -26.15 -11.13 -18.64
N ASP A 134 -26.03 -10.00 -17.93
CA ASP A 134 -25.06 -8.93 -18.24
C ASP A 134 -23.62 -9.47 -18.18
N LEU A 135 -23.25 -10.16 -17.10
CA LEU A 135 -21.93 -10.77 -16.96
C LEU A 135 -21.64 -11.74 -18.11
N LEU A 136 -22.59 -12.58 -18.51
CA LEU A 136 -22.42 -13.50 -19.63
C LEU A 136 -22.19 -12.77 -20.96
N ASN A 137 -22.89 -11.66 -21.20
CA ASN A 137 -22.70 -10.84 -22.39
C ASN A 137 -21.32 -10.17 -22.39
N ARG A 138 -20.88 -9.63 -21.26
CA ARG A 138 -19.54 -9.04 -21.07
C ARG A 138 -18.43 -10.07 -21.28
N ILE A 139 -18.61 -11.30 -20.80
CA ILE A 139 -17.68 -12.42 -21.06
C ILE A 139 -17.60 -12.71 -22.56
N ARG A 140 -18.75 -12.83 -23.24
CA ARG A 140 -18.81 -13.10 -24.68
C ARG A 140 -18.21 -11.99 -25.53
N ALA A 141 -18.36 -10.74 -25.10
CA ALA A 141 -17.76 -9.57 -25.73
C ALA A 141 -16.26 -9.43 -25.44
N GLY A 142 -15.70 -10.24 -24.53
CA GLY A 142 -14.29 -10.15 -24.14
C GLY A 142 -13.98 -8.92 -23.28
N GLU A 143 -15.00 -8.33 -22.66
CA GLU A 143 -14.91 -7.10 -21.86
C GLU A 143 -14.42 -7.32 -20.44
N VAL A 144 -14.39 -8.58 -19.99
CA VAL A 144 -13.94 -8.99 -18.66
C VAL A 144 -12.94 -10.13 -18.76
N THR A 145 -11.96 -10.13 -17.87
CA THR A 145 -10.99 -11.23 -17.75
C THR A 145 -11.66 -12.49 -17.18
N ALA A 146 -11.07 -13.67 -17.41
CA ALA A 146 -11.57 -14.92 -16.82
C ALA A 146 -11.54 -14.89 -15.28
N GLU A 147 -10.57 -14.20 -14.68
CA GLU A 147 -10.47 -14.03 -13.23
C GLU A 147 -11.60 -13.13 -12.70
N GLN A 148 -11.85 -12.01 -13.35
CA GLN A 148 -12.94 -11.10 -13.01
C GLN A 148 -14.31 -11.80 -13.16
N ALA A 149 -14.52 -12.51 -14.26
CA ALA A 149 -15.73 -13.28 -14.51
C ALA A 149 -16.02 -14.31 -13.42
N ASN A 150 -14.99 -15.06 -13.01
CA ASN A 150 -15.12 -16.05 -11.93
C ASN A 150 -15.46 -15.39 -10.58
N ARG A 151 -14.82 -14.27 -10.25
CA ARG A 151 -15.11 -13.51 -9.02
C ARG A 151 -16.53 -12.98 -9.02
N GLU A 152 -16.93 -12.27 -10.08
CA GLU A 152 -18.28 -11.70 -10.21
C GLU A 152 -19.35 -12.81 -10.18
N SER A 153 -19.15 -13.92 -10.91
CA SER A 153 -20.07 -15.06 -10.91
C SER A 153 -20.24 -15.69 -9.52
N THR A 154 -19.14 -15.83 -8.77
CA THR A 154 -19.17 -16.36 -7.40
C THR A 154 -19.95 -15.44 -6.46
N VAL A 155 -19.73 -14.12 -6.55
CA VAL A 155 -20.45 -13.13 -5.74
C VAL A 155 -21.94 -13.18 -6.05
N ILE A 156 -22.33 -13.17 -7.33
CA ILE A 156 -23.74 -13.19 -7.74
C ILE A 156 -24.41 -14.51 -7.32
N ALA A 157 -23.72 -15.65 -7.43
CA ALA A 157 -24.23 -16.94 -6.96
C ALA A 157 -24.45 -16.98 -5.44
N ASN A 158 -23.56 -16.36 -4.66
CA ASN A 158 -23.73 -16.24 -3.22
C ASN A 158 -24.90 -15.33 -2.84
N LEU A 159 -25.14 -14.25 -3.59
CA LEU A 159 -26.32 -13.39 -3.41
C LEU A 159 -27.61 -14.16 -3.67
N LEU A 160 -27.66 -14.96 -4.74
CA LEU A 160 -28.82 -15.82 -5.03
C LEU A 160 -29.10 -16.78 -3.87
N LYS A 161 -28.05 -17.47 -3.39
CA LYS A 161 -28.18 -18.41 -2.26
C LYS A 161 -28.66 -17.72 -0.98
N ALA A 162 -28.17 -16.50 -0.70
CA ALA A 162 -28.61 -15.72 0.46
C ALA A 162 -30.08 -15.33 0.34
N TYR A 163 -30.52 -14.89 -0.85
CA TYR A 163 -31.92 -14.61 -1.13
C TYR A 163 -32.79 -15.85 -0.91
N ASP A 164 -32.45 -16.97 -1.53
CA ASP A 164 -33.21 -18.23 -1.42
C ASP A 164 -33.35 -18.65 0.05
N THR A 165 -32.29 -18.48 0.84
CA THR A 165 -32.32 -18.79 2.29
C THR A 165 -33.32 -17.91 3.04
N VAL A 166 -33.35 -16.61 2.75
CA VAL A 166 -34.28 -15.66 3.39
C VAL A 166 -35.72 -15.93 2.96
N GLU A 167 -35.96 -16.14 1.67
CA GLU A 167 -37.31 -16.38 1.14
C GLU A 167 -37.89 -17.72 1.62
N VAL A 168 -37.08 -18.79 1.61
CA VAL A 168 -37.48 -20.10 2.12
C VAL A 168 -37.80 -20.02 3.61
N LYS A 169 -36.99 -19.32 4.40
CA LYS A 169 -37.26 -19.11 5.83
C LYS A 169 -38.58 -18.34 6.04
N ALA A 170 -38.82 -17.26 5.29
CA ALA A 170 -40.06 -16.52 5.39
C ALA A 170 -41.30 -17.37 5.04
N LYS A 171 -41.21 -18.22 4.00
CA LYS A 171 -42.28 -19.17 3.63
C LYS A 171 -42.49 -20.24 4.71
N LEU A 172 -41.42 -20.72 5.33
CA LEU A 172 -41.50 -21.69 6.43
C LEU A 172 -42.19 -21.07 7.66
N ASP A 173 -41.75 -19.89 8.09
CA ASP A 173 -42.34 -19.16 9.22
C ASP A 173 -43.84 -18.88 8.98
N ALA A 174 -44.23 -18.54 7.74
CA ALA A 174 -45.63 -18.34 7.37
C ALA A 174 -46.45 -19.64 7.43
N LEU A 175 -45.89 -20.77 7.00
CA LEU A 175 -46.55 -22.09 7.12
C LEU A 175 -46.67 -22.52 8.59
N GLU A 176 -45.63 -22.31 9.40
CA GLU A 176 -45.65 -22.59 10.84
C GLU A 176 -46.70 -21.75 11.55
N ALA A 177 -46.87 -20.47 11.19
CA ALA A 177 -47.93 -19.63 11.75
C ALA A 177 -49.34 -20.13 11.41
N ILE A 178 -49.56 -20.62 10.18
CA ILE A 178 -50.86 -21.18 9.74
C ILE A 178 -51.15 -22.51 10.44
N ILE A 179 -50.13 -23.33 10.67
CA ILE A 179 -50.27 -24.64 11.33
C ILE A 179 -50.41 -24.49 12.85
N GLY A 180 -49.61 -23.61 13.47
CA GLY A 180 -49.64 -23.33 14.91
C GLY A 180 -50.88 -22.55 15.37
N GLY A 181 -51.49 -21.75 14.49
CA GLY A 181 -52.77 -21.09 14.75
C GLY A 181 -54.00 -22.02 14.66
N ARG A 182 -53.82 -23.30 14.31
CA ARG A 182 -54.88 -24.33 14.24
C ARG A 182 -54.87 -25.30 15.44
N ALA A 183 -54.05 -25.05 16.45
CA ALA A 183 -54.03 -25.80 17.72
C ALA A 183 -54.81 -25.07 18.82
#